data_AF-Q9LB30-F1
#
_entry.id   AF-Q9LB30-F1
#
_cell.length_a   1.000
_cell.length_b   1.000
_cell.length_c   1.000
_cell.angle_alpha   90.00
_cell.angle_beta   90.00
_cell.angle_gamma   90.00
#
_symmetry.space_group_name_H-M   'P 1'
#
loop_
_entity.id
_entity.type
_entity.pdbx_description
1 polymer ?
#
loop_
_entity_poly.entity_id
_entity_poly.type
_entity_poly.pdbx_seq_one_letter_code
_entity_poly.pdbx_strand_id
1 'polypeptide(L)' 'PGGGGAAADKGDPVNDGPAYIALMRELRVMLDELEAETGRTYELTSAIGVGYDKIEDVDYADAVQYMDYIFA' A
#
# COMPACT_ATOMS: atom_id res chain seq x y z
N PRO A 1 -2.33 -8.20 -0.25
CA PRO A 1 -2.39 -8.42 1.22
C PRO A 1 -3.39 -9.55 1.50
N GLY A 2 -3.22 -10.32 2.57
CA GLY A 2 -4.20 -11.34 2.98
C GLY A 2 -4.11 -12.70 2.28
N GLY A 3 -3.23 -12.83 1.27
CA GLY A 3 -2.96 -14.10 0.56
C GLY A 3 -3.50 -14.14 -0.86
N GLY A 4 -3.70 -15.34 -1.40
CA GLY A 4 -4.18 -15.56 -2.78
C GLY A 4 -3.15 -15.21 -3.88
N GLY A 5 -1.88 -15.06 -3.50
CA GLY A 5 -0.76 -14.92 -4.43
C GLY A 5 -0.25 -16.28 -4.93
N ALA A 6 0.87 -16.26 -5.66
CA ALA A 6 1.47 -17.47 -6.22
C ALA A 6 1.92 -18.51 -5.16
N ALA A 7 2.28 -18.05 -3.96
CA ALA A 7 2.58 -18.92 -2.83
C ALA A 7 1.30 -19.17 -2.02
N ALA A 8 0.79 -20.40 -2.08
CA ALA A 8 -0.46 -20.78 -1.41
C ALA A 8 -0.36 -20.86 0.12
N ASP A 9 0.86 -20.86 0.68
CA ASP A 9 1.16 -20.94 2.11
C ASP A 9 1.42 -19.58 2.76
N LYS A 10 1.18 -18.47 2.04
CA LYS A 10 1.41 -17.10 2.52
C LYS A 10 0.15 -16.25 2.47
N GLY A 11 0.05 -15.35 3.45
CA GLY A 11 -1.04 -14.39 3.59
C GLY A 11 -1.63 -14.44 5.00
N ASP A 12 -1.81 -13.26 5.58
CA ASP A 12 -2.49 -13.09 6.85
C ASP A 12 -3.55 -11.98 6.71
N PRO A 13 -4.84 -12.33 6.57
CA PRO A 13 -5.92 -11.35 6.41
C PRO A 13 -6.06 -10.36 7.56
N VAL A 14 -5.56 -10.70 8.76
CA VAL A 14 -5.65 -9.83 9.94
C VAL A 14 -4.49 -8.84 9.99
N ASN A 15 -3.28 -9.30 9.66
CA ASN A 15 -2.06 -8.51 9.86
C ASN A 15 -1.55 -7.82 8.59
N ASP A 16 -1.82 -8.35 7.40
CA ASP A 16 -1.26 -7.81 6.16
C ASP A 16 -1.89 -6.46 5.77
N GLY A 17 -3.16 -6.22 6.09
CA GLY A 17 -3.83 -4.93 5.86
C GLY A 17 -3.20 -3.78 6.64
N PRO A 18 -3.11 -3.88 7.98
CA PRO A 18 -2.41 -2.90 8.80
C PRO A 18 -0.93 -2.72 8.41
N ALA A 19 -0.24 -3.81 8.05
CA ALA A 19 1.14 -3.74 7.59
C ALA A 19 1.27 -2.97 6.26
N TYR A 20 0.34 -3.17 5.32
CA TYR A 20 0.31 -2.43 4.06
C TYR A 20 0.10 -0.93 4.28
N ILE A 21 -0.81 -0.54 5.18
CA ILE A 21 -1.04 0.87 5.53
C ILE A 21 0.21 1.49 6.16
N ALA A 22 0.83 0.77 7.12
CA ALA A 22 2.06 1.24 7.75
C ALA A 22 3.19 1.45 6.73
N LEU A 23 3.33 0.52 5.78
CA LEU A 23 4.30 0.64 4.70
C LEU A 23 4.06 1.89 3.84
N MET A 24 2.81 2.15 3.43
CA MET A 24 2.51 3.35 2.61
C MET A 24 2.79 4.64 3.36
N ARG A 25 2.48 4.69 4.66
CA ARG A 25 2.82 5.83 5.53
C ARG A 25 4.34 6.04 5.62
N GLU A 26 5.09 4.99 5.89
CA GLU A 26 6.56 5.06 6.05
C GLU A 26 7.24 5.45 4.73
N LEU A 27 6.77 4.91 3.61
CA LEU A 27 7.26 5.29 2.28
C LEU A 27 6.97 6.76 1.98
N ARG A 28 5.78 7.27 2.31
CA ARG A 28 5.45 8.69 2.09
C ARG A 28 6.36 9.61 2.88
N VAL A 29 6.63 9.28 4.15
CA VAL A 29 7.60 10.04 4.99
C VAL A 29 8.99 10.07 4.33
N MET A 30 9.49 8.92 3.87
CA MET A 30 10.79 8.84 3.21
C MET A 30 10.82 9.64 1.88
N LEU A 31 9.73 9.62 1.12
CA LEU A 31 9.63 10.42 -0.11
C LEU A 31 9.57 11.92 0.19
N ASP A 32 8.88 12.34 1.25
CA ASP A 32 8.84 13.75 1.69
C ASP A 32 10.24 14.27 2.04
N GLU A 33 11.08 13.43 2.68
CA GLU A 33 12.48 13.73 2.94
C GLU A 33 13.26 13.92 1.62
N LEU A 34 13.09 13.02 0.65
CA LEU A 34 13.73 13.15 -0.67
C LEU A 34 13.24 14.38 -1.47
N GLU A 35 11.98 14.75 -1.36
CA GLU A 35 11.44 15.98 -1.96
C GLU A 35 12.13 17.21 -1.37
N ALA A 36 12.27 17.27 -0.05
CA ALA A 36 12.95 18.35 0.65
C ALA A 36 14.44 18.43 0.27
N GLU A 37 15.12 17.30 0.11
CA GLU A 37 16.53 17.24 -0.26
C GLU A 37 16.81 17.63 -1.72
N THR A 38 15.93 17.24 -2.63
CA THR A 38 16.19 17.32 -4.08
C THR A 38 15.40 18.41 -4.79
N GLY A 39 14.37 18.97 -4.15
CA GLY A 39 13.44 19.92 -4.76
C GLY A 39 12.58 19.32 -5.88
N ARG A 40 12.54 17.98 -6.00
CA ARG A 40 11.68 17.24 -6.93
C ARG A 40 10.38 16.85 -6.22
N THR A 41 9.37 16.46 -6.99
CA THR A 41 8.17 15.79 -6.49
C THR A 41 8.28 14.29 -6.76
N TYR A 42 7.91 13.45 -5.79
CA TYR A 42 7.92 12.00 -5.92
C TYR A 42 6.52 11.42 -5.68
N GLU A 43 6.10 10.52 -6.56
CA GLU A 43 4.82 9.83 -6.45
C GLU A 43 4.96 8.49 -5.73
N LEU A 44 3.95 8.12 -4.94
CA LEU A 44 3.76 6.80 -4.33
C LEU A 44 2.50 6.15 -4.90
N THR A 45 2.65 4.98 -5.52
CA THR A 45 1.54 4.27 -6.17
C THR A 45 1.53 2.79 -5.82
N SER A 46 0.38 2.14 -5.97
CA SER A 46 0.29 0.68 -5.80
C SER A 46 -0.72 0.04 -6.74
N ALA A 47 -0.35 -1.11 -7.30
CA ALA A 47 -1.27 -1.97 -8.04
C ALA A 47 -1.90 -3.00 -7.10
N ILE A 48 -3.23 -3.13 -7.14
CA ILE A 48 -4.01 -3.94 -6.20
C ILE A 48 -4.84 -4.98 -6.94
N GLY A 49 -5.18 -6.08 -6.26
CA GLY A 49 -6.14 -7.05 -6.80
C GLY A 49 -7.58 -6.52 -6.66
N VAL A 50 -8.37 -6.60 -7.73
CA VAL A 50 -9.77 -6.13 -7.77
C VAL A 50 -10.81 -7.18 -7.36
N GLY A 51 -10.36 -8.38 -6.99
CA GLY A 51 -11.25 -9.38 -6.39
C GLY A 51 -11.82 -8.87 -5.08
N TYR A 52 -13.12 -9.04 -4.85
CA TYR A 52 -13.77 -8.67 -3.59
C TYR A 52 -13.01 -9.22 -2.37
N ASP A 53 -12.55 -10.46 -2.48
CA ASP A 53 -11.76 -11.22 -1.51
C ASP A 53 -10.31 -10.72 -1.35
N LYS A 54 -9.92 -9.65 -2.03
CA LYS A 54 -8.62 -8.98 -1.92
C LYS A 54 -8.78 -7.53 -1.47
N ILE A 55 -9.89 -6.91 -1.83
CA ILE A 55 -10.24 -5.56 -1.40
C ILE A 55 -10.62 -5.54 0.09
N GLU A 56 -11.29 -6.57 0.59
CA GLU A 56 -11.74 -6.61 1.99
C GLU A 56 -10.60 -6.74 3.02
N ASP A 57 -9.43 -7.24 2.60
CA ASP A 57 -8.27 -7.46 3.48
C ASP A 57 -7.48 -6.17 3.79
N VAL A 58 -7.84 -5.04 3.18
CA VAL A 58 -7.14 -3.76 3.35
C VAL A 58 -8.14 -2.61 3.44
N ASP A 59 -7.99 -1.77 4.48
CA ASP A 59 -8.68 -0.49 4.51
C ASP A 59 -7.99 0.52 3.56
N TYR A 60 -8.40 0.48 2.29
CA TYR A 60 -7.89 1.41 1.28
C TYR A 60 -8.27 2.87 1.54
N ALA A 61 -9.29 3.14 2.35
CA ALA A 61 -9.62 4.52 2.73
C ALA A 61 -8.53 5.11 3.64
N ASP A 62 -7.90 4.29 4.50
CA ASP A 62 -6.75 4.68 5.30
C ASP A 62 -5.47 4.73 4.43
N ALA A 63 -5.23 3.73 3.58
CA ALA A 63 -4.00 3.69 2.76
C ALA A 63 -3.90 4.82 1.73
N VAL A 64 -5.01 5.18 1.07
CA VAL A 64 -4.99 6.14 -0.07
C VAL A 64 -4.55 7.54 0.33
N GLN A 65 -4.65 7.92 1.62
CA GLN A 65 -4.20 9.24 2.07
C GLN A 65 -2.69 9.46 1.91
N TYR A 66 -1.92 8.37 1.76
CA TYR A 66 -0.47 8.40 1.56
C TYR A 66 -0.07 8.19 0.10
N MET A 67 -1.02 7.92 -0.80
CA MET A 67 -0.77 7.46 -2.17
C MET A 67 -1.31 8.44 -3.20
N ASP A 68 -0.63 8.55 -4.34
CA ASP A 68 -1.06 9.36 -5.47
C ASP A 68 -2.04 8.59 -6.38
N TYR A 69 -1.74 7.30 -6.63
CA TYR A 69 -2.54 6.45 -7.51
C TYR A 69 -2.69 5.01 -6.99
N ILE A 70 -3.90 4.48 -7.15
CA ILE A 70 -4.20 3.06 -7.03
C ILE A 70 -4.50 2.51 -8.43
N PHE A 71 -3.77 1.48 -8.85
CA PHE A 71 -4.02 0.75 -10.09
C PHE A 71 -4.79 -0.54 -9.77
N ALA A 72 -6.05 -0.59 -10.20
CA ALA A 72 -6.98 -1.70 -9.98
C ALA A 72 -7.37 -2.32 -11.32
#